data_AF-A0A6L7WU08-F1
#
_entry.id   AF-A0A6L7WU08-F1
#
_cell.length_a   1.000
_cell.length_b   1.000
_cell.length_c   1.000
_cell.angle_alpha   90.00
_cell.angle_beta   90.00
_cell.angle_gamma   90.00
#
_symmetry.space_group_name_H-M   'P 1'
#
loop_
_entity.id
_entity.type
_entity.pdbx_description
1 polymer ?
#
loop_
_entity_poly.entity_id
_entity_poly.type
_entity_poly.pdbx_seq_one_letter_code
_entity_poly.pdbx_strand_id
1 'polypeptide(L)'
;MRFSLLFVFAAMVTNLPIDAHAGGPQGLTAYRPQHGAGYFPFARTGVPEDLEEDPDLGPGIRVNGAEEVDPEGEDDLIELVVERGSSEAVFALERSDPALSVWTTREKRPETELAFTGSRSETLVFSEAGQLTLWVEWNGTAPAFPVLSLLTPAAVVVDRVVFHAFTSLVVALGGENQVPQLPVLPTTGTYRLATDLYGLGWDVLARDEDEVSRNGSGAVYDEIVNAIRNRSVGELAIFGYSHGGGSTYDLCRRLVVNRLGIGTFSINFTAYIDAIENDSSIDIQMELRRPPTTVFHGNYYQSGSFRDGFLDGGPVLGSDPPPSGLNVEDMAWGEGATHWTIDDFDAMQGLIQAALQDRTRR
;
A
#
# COMPACT_ATOMS: atom_id res chain seq x y z
N MET A 1 -18.25 -5.97 -42.96
CA MET A 1 -17.80 -4.73 -42.29
C MET A 1 -16.32 -4.88 -42.00
N ARG A 2 -15.52 -3.88 -42.38
CA ARG A 2 -14.04 -3.93 -42.38
C ARG A 2 -13.49 -3.62 -40.98
N PHE A 3 -12.44 -4.36 -40.63
CA PHE A 3 -11.60 -4.19 -39.45
C PHE A 3 -10.91 -2.82 -39.42
N SER A 4 -10.85 -2.20 -38.24
CA SER A 4 -9.89 -1.14 -37.93
C SER A 4 -8.96 -1.65 -36.84
N LEU A 5 -7.72 -1.99 -37.22
CA LEU A 5 -6.60 -2.18 -36.31
C LEU A 5 -6.14 -0.80 -35.83
N LEU A 6 -6.11 -0.59 -34.52
CA LEU A 6 -5.50 0.55 -33.88
C LEU A 6 -4.01 0.24 -33.66
N PHE A 7 -3.12 0.96 -34.34
CA PHE A 7 -1.67 0.92 -34.10
C PHE A 7 -1.35 1.77 -32.87
N VAL A 8 -0.85 1.13 -31.81
CA VAL A 8 -0.22 1.80 -30.67
C VAL A 8 1.28 1.91 -30.98
N PHE A 9 1.79 3.13 -31.07
CA PHE A 9 3.23 3.40 -31.13
C PHE A 9 3.82 3.23 -29.72
N ALA A 10 4.52 2.12 -29.49
CA ALA A 10 5.42 2.01 -28.35
C ALA A 10 6.70 2.79 -28.68
N ALA A 11 7.02 3.81 -27.87
CA ALA A 11 8.31 4.46 -27.92
C ALA A 11 9.36 3.45 -27.44
N MET A 12 10.29 3.07 -28.33
CA MET A 12 11.47 2.28 -27.94
C MET A 12 12.38 3.16 -27.08
N VAL A 13 12.30 2.99 -25.76
CA VAL A 13 13.39 3.36 -24.85
C VAL A 13 14.54 2.41 -25.17
N THR A 14 15.66 2.97 -25.63
CA THR A 14 16.87 2.19 -25.92
C THR A 14 17.59 1.96 -24.60
N ASN A 15 17.36 0.79 -23.99
CA ASN A 15 18.18 0.30 -22.89
C ASN A 15 19.60 0.05 -23.40
N LEU A 16 20.48 1.02 -23.20
CA LEU A 16 21.91 0.77 -23.29
C LEU A 16 22.30 -0.12 -22.09
N PRO A 17 23.03 -1.22 -22.31
CA PRO A 17 23.49 -2.05 -21.21
C PRO A 17 24.44 -1.24 -20.33
N ILE A 18 24.08 -1.14 -19.04
CA ILE A 18 24.97 -0.63 -18.00
C ILE A 18 25.97 -1.76 -17.72
N ASP A 19 27.23 -1.56 -18.09
CA ASP A 19 28.31 -2.49 -17.79
C ASP A 19 28.48 -2.62 -16.27
N ALA A 20 28.19 -3.80 -15.73
CA ALA A 20 28.37 -4.12 -14.32
C ALA A 20 29.88 -4.11 -13.96
N HIS A 21 30.36 -2.98 -13.43
CA HIS A 21 31.70 -2.89 -12.87
C HIS A 21 31.75 -3.57 -11.48
N ALA A 22 32.81 -4.34 -11.23
CA ALA A 22 33.09 -5.06 -9.99
C ALA A 22 33.48 -4.16 -8.79
N GLY A 23 32.91 -2.96 -8.69
CA GLY A 23 32.94 -2.14 -7.47
C GLY A 23 31.90 -2.64 -6.46
N GLY A 24 32.03 -2.27 -5.19
CA GLY A 24 30.95 -2.48 -4.21
C GLY A 24 29.64 -1.82 -4.67
N PRO A 25 28.52 -2.05 -3.96
CA PRO A 25 27.24 -1.43 -4.33
C PRO A 25 27.43 0.09 -4.41
N GLN A 26 27.09 0.64 -5.57
CA GLN A 26 27.05 2.06 -5.84
C GLN A 26 25.69 2.32 -6.47
N GLY A 27 24.93 3.22 -5.89
CA GLY A 27 23.58 3.48 -6.36
C GLY A 27 22.68 4.09 -5.31
N LEU A 28 21.40 4.04 -5.62
CA LEU A 28 20.26 4.40 -4.83
C LEU A 28 19.61 3.09 -4.35
N THR A 29 18.99 3.16 -3.19
CA THR A 29 18.06 2.12 -2.75
C THR A 29 16.91 2.82 -2.06
N ALA A 30 15.76 2.86 -2.73
CA ALA A 30 14.54 3.37 -2.16
C ALA A 30 13.85 2.30 -1.32
N TYR A 31 13.11 2.71 -0.30
CA TYR A 31 12.35 1.81 0.55
C TYR A 31 10.85 2.01 0.32
N ARG A 32 10.05 1.01 0.71
CA ARG A 32 8.60 1.16 0.78
C ARG A 32 8.19 2.24 1.81
N PRO A 33 6.99 2.82 1.70
CA PRO A 33 6.54 3.90 2.60
C PRO A 33 6.55 3.51 4.07
N GLN A 34 6.82 4.47 4.94
CA GLN A 34 6.68 4.31 6.38
C GLN A 34 5.22 4.52 6.82
N HIS A 35 4.90 4.16 8.06
CA HIS A 35 3.60 4.38 8.70
C HIS A 35 3.84 4.94 10.10
N GLY A 36 3.49 6.22 10.31
CA GLY A 36 3.79 6.91 11.57
C GLY A 36 5.29 6.92 11.85
N ALA A 37 5.69 6.79 13.12
CA ALA A 37 7.08 6.89 13.57
C ALA A 37 8.06 5.79 13.06
N GLY A 38 7.71 4.96 12.08
CA GLY A 38 8.64 4.03 11.44
C GLY A 38 7.97 3.12 10.41
N TYR A 39 8.43 1.88 10.30
CA TYR A 39 7.88 0.92 9.33
C TYR A 39 6.69 0.11 9.86
N PHE A 40 6.43 0.14 11.17
CA PHE A 40 5.40 -0.67 11.80
C PHE A 40 4.00 -0.36 11.22
N PRO A 41 3.19 -1.38 10.86
CA PRO A 41 3.35 -2.80 11.18
C PRO A 41 4.18 -3.62 10.18
N PHE A 42 4.75 -3.00 9.15
CA PHE A 42 5.53 -3.68 8.13
C PHE A 42 7.03 -3.69 8.45
N ALA A 43 7.76 -4.57 7.77
CA ALA A 43 9.22 -4.56 7.79
C ALA A 43 9.75 -3.44 6.90
N ARG A 44 10.90 -2.86 7.28
CA ARG A 44 11.70 -2.02 6.39
C ARG A 44 12.08 -2.82 5.14
N THR A 45 11.48 -2.47 4.01
CA THR A 45 11.58 -3.24 2.77
C THR A 45 12.17 -2.35 1.68
N GLY A 46 13.37 -2.68 1.21
CA GLY A 46 13.97 -2.02 0.05
C GLY A 46 13.23 -2.43 -1.22
N VAL A 47 13.05 -1.50 -2.14
CA VAL A 47 12.57 -1.81 -3.49
C VAL A 47 13.69 -2.56 -4.22
N PRO A 48 13.41 -3.72 -4.85
CA PRO A 48 14.41 -4.41 -5.66
C PRO A 48 14.92 -3.51 -6.78
N GLU A 49 16.23 -3.58 -7.05
CA GLU A 49 16.93 -2.80 -8.10
C GLU A 49 16.20 -2.83 -9.45
N ASP A 50 15.73 -4.02 -9.87
CA ASP A 50 15.05 -4.21 -11.16
C ASP A 50 13.64 -3.60 -11.21
N LEU A 51 13.13 -3.10 -10.08
CA LEU A 51 11.84 -2.44 -9.93
C LEU A 51 11.95 -0.94 -9.60
N GLU A 52 13.13 -0.39 -9.27
CA GLU A 52 13.25 1.01 -8.85
C GLU A 52 12.89 2.02 -9.96
N GLU A 53 13.05 1.64 -11.22
CA GLU A 53 12.62 2.44 -12.37
C GLU A 53 11.20 2.08 -12.89
N ASP A 54 10.52 1.11 -12.27
CA ASP A 54 9.18 0.69 -12.68
C ASP A 54 8.12 1.68 -12.16
N PRO A 55 7.29 2.28 -13.02
CA PRO A 55 6.30 3.28 -12.61
C PRO A 55 5.12 2.71 -11.81
N ASP A 56 4.93 1.39 -11.76
CA ASP A 56 3.86 0.74 -11.02
C ASP A 56 4.38 -0.02 -9.77
N LEU A 57 5.59 -0.57 -9.85
CA LEU A 57 6.20 -1.43 -8.82
C LEU A 57 7.33 -0.75 -8.02
N GLY A 58 7.82 0.40 -8.49
CA GLY A 58 8.84 1.23 -7.86
C GLY A 58 8.41 1.77 -6.49
N PRO A 59 9.19 2.63 -5.85
CA PRO A 59 8.81 3.22 -4.57
C PRO A 59 7.58 4.11 -4.72
N GLY A 60 6.47 3.69 -4.13
CA GLY A 60 5.29 4.54 -4.03
C GLY A 60 5.54 5.67 -3.03
N ILE A 61 4.97 6.85 -3.29
CA ILE A 61 5.10 8.04 -2.45
C ILE A 61 3.71 8.65 -2.17
N ARG A 62 3.46 9.10 -0.95
CA ARG A 62 2.21 9.79 -0.61
C ARG A 62 2.34 11.27 -1.00
N VAL A 63 1.26 11.85 -1.49
CA VAL A 63 1.20 13.30 -1.74
C VAL A 63 1.10 14.01 -0.40
N ASN A 64 2.01 14.94 -0.12
CA ASN A 64 1.90 15.78 1.07
C ASN A 64 0.81 16.85 0.85
N GLY A 65 -0.21 16.83 1.70
CA GLY A 65 -1.31 17.79 1.63
C GLY A 65 -0.97 19.10 2.35
N ALA A 66 -1.40 20.24 1.81
CA ALA A 66 -1.18 21.55 2.46
C ALA A 66 -1.79 21.68 3.87
N GLU A 67 -2.76 20.81 4.21
CA GLU A 67 -3.42 20.72 5.52
C GLU A 67 -3.06 19.42 6.26
N GLU A 68 -2.01 18.70 5.83
CA GLU A 68 -1.55 17.51 6.52
C GLU A 68 -0.98 17.91 7.89
N VAL A 69 -1.64 17.43 8.94
CA VAL A 69 -1.25 17.67 10.33
C VAL A 69 -0.67 16.37 10.87
N ASP A 70 0.56 16.05 10.48
CA ASP A 70 1.32 15.01 11.18
C ASP A 70 2.72 15.45 11.59
N PRO A 71 2.83 16.33 12.61
CA PRO A 71 4.13 16.77 13.13
C PRO A 71 4.88 15.69 13.93
N GLU A 72 4.27 14.53 14.23
CA GLU A 72 4.89 13.49 15.08
C GLU A 72 5.16 12.17 14.34
N GLY A 73 4.53 11.96 13.17
CA GLY A 73 4.49 10.68 12.48
C GLY A 73 4.98 10.65 11.03
N GLU A 74 5.37 11.76 10.39
CA GLU A 74 6.00 11.87 9.04
C GLU A 74 5.98 10.57 8.22
N ASP A 75 4.77 10.19 7.77
CA ASP A 75 4.50 8.91 7.09
C ASP A 75 4.57 9.05 5.56
N ASP A 76 4.66 10.27 5.07
CA ASP A 76 4.76 10.66 3.67
C ASP A 76 6.18 10.58 3.10
N LEU A 77 7.18 10.45 3.97
CA LEU A 77 8.59 10.37 3.61
C LEU A 77 8.99 8.96 3.15
N ILE A 78 9.71 8.92 2.03
CA ILE A 78 10.34 7.71 1.52
C ILE A 78 11.83 7.72 1.88
N GLU A 79 12.26 6.71 2.65
CA GLU A 79 13.68 6.53 2.93
C GLU A 79 14.42 6.14 1.64
N LEU A 80 15.54 6.82 1.40
CA LEU A 80 16.44 6.57 0.28
C LEU A 80 17.86 6.44 0.81
N VAL A 81 18.52 5.33 0.48
CA VAL A 81 19.93 5.11 0.82
C VAL A 81 20.77 5.34 -0.42
N VAL A 82 21.81 6.16 -0.30
CA VAL A 82 22.83 6.36 -1.34
C VAL A 82 24.12 5.69 -0.90
N GLU A 83 24.66 4.82 -1.73
CA GLU A 83 25.93 4.12 -1.48
C GLU A 83 26.98 4.54 -2.49
N ARG A 84 28.22 4.77 -2.02
CA ARG A 84 29.37 5.01 -2.89
C ARG A 84 30.31 3.81 -2.90
N GLY A 85 30.68 3.34 -4.09
CA GLY A 85 31.64 2.24 -4.25
C GLY A 85 33.09 2.61 -3.91
N SER A 86 33.41 3.90 -3.74
CA SER A 86 34.74 4.41 -3.38
C SER A 86 34.64 5.71 -2.58
N SER A 87 35.55 5.95 -1.63
CA SER A 87 35.63 7.20 -0.86
C SER A 87 35.95 8.43 -1.71
N GLU A 88 36.54 8.23 -2.90
CA GLU A 88 36.85 9.30 -3.86
C GLU A 88 35.68 9.62 -4.78
N ALA A 89 34.62 8.79 -4.79
CA ALA A 89 33.46 9.03 -5.62
C ALA A 89 32.68 10.24 -5.10
N VAL A 90 32.36 11.14 -6.02
CA VAL A 90 31.63 12.39 -5.77
C VAL A 90 30.32 12.31 -6.53
N PHE A 91 29.20 12.52 -5.84
CA PHE A 91 27.89 12.47 -6.46
C PHE A 91 27.06 13.73 -6.17
N ALA A 92 26.07 13.96 -7.02
CA ALA A 92 24.98 14.91 -6.82
C ALA A 92 23.67 14.24 -7.22
N LEU A 93 22.54 14.78 -6.79
CA LEU A 93 21.22 14.35 -7.22
C LEU A 93 20.68 15.29 -8.29
N GLU A 94 19.85 14.74 -9.17
CA GLU A 94 18.99 15.50 -10.07
C GLU A 94 17.54 15.04 -9.94
N ARG A 95 16.63 15.99 -9.72
CA ARG A 95 15.18 15.75 -9.67
C ARG A 95 14.52 16.17 -10.98
N SER A 96 13.55 15.39 -11.45
CA SER A 96 12.77 15.73 -12.65
C SER A 96 11.77 16.86 -12.42
N ASP A 97 11.37 17.10 -11.17
CA ASP A 97 10.32 18.05 -10.82
C ASP A 97 10.69 18.79 -9.51
N PRO A 98 10.51 20.13 -9.44
CA PRO A 98 10.81 20.89 -8.23
C PRO A 98 9.93 20.56 -7.01
N ALA A 99 8.81 19.88 -7.19
CA ALA A 99 7.96 19.41 -6.09
C ALA A 99 8.50 18.15 -5.39
N LEU A 100 9.55 17.51 -5.94
CA LEU A 100 10.27 16.44 -5.27
C LEU A 100 11.31 17.05 -4.32
N SER A 101 11.01 17.05 -3.02
CA SER A 101 11.92 17.51 -1.97
C SER A 101 12.75 16.37 -1.42
N VAL A 102 13.97 16.67 -0.99
CA VAL A 102 14.91 15.67 -0.46
C VAL A 102 15.52 16.22 0.82
N TRP A 103 15.45 15.45 1.88
CA TRP A 103 15.88 15.84 3.22
C TRP A 103 17.00 14.94 3.72
N THR A 104 17.94 15.49 4.48
CA THR A 104 19.04 14.75 5.13
C THR A 104 18.66 14.19 6.50
N THR A 105 17.51 14.60 7.03
CA THR A 105 16.93 14.09 8.28
C THR A 105 15.46 13.82 8.11
N ARG A 106 14.94 12.86 8.86
CA ARG A 106 13.53 12.48 8.79
C ARG A 106 12.60 13.56 9.34
N GLU A 107 13.01 14.25 10.39
CA GLU A 107 12.15 15.22 11.09
C GLU A 107 12.03 16.57 10.35
N LYS A 108 12.41 16.64 9.06
CA LYS A 108 12.34 17.83 8.19
C LYS A 108 12.84 19.12 8.87
N ARG A 109 13.88 19.03 9.70
CA ARG A 109 14.37 20.18 10.49
C ARG A 109 14.81 21.32 9.56
N PRO A 110 14.73 22.59 9.99
CA PRO A 110 15.31 23.69 9.22
C PRO A 110 16.75 23.37 8.81
N GLU A 111 17.11 23.74 7.58
CA GLU A 111 18.45 23.52 6.99
C GLU A 111 18.79 22.06 6.65
N THR A 112 17.84 21.13 6.78
CA THR A 112 18.06 19.72 6.41
C THR A 112 17.55 19.36 5.02
N GLU A 113 16.74 20.22 4.40
CA GLU A 113 16.39 20.10 2.97
C GLU A 113 17.67 20.29 2.13
N LEU A 114 17.91 19.36 1.22
CA LEU A 114 19.03 19.44 0.29
C LEU A 114 18.80 20.58 -0.69
N ALA A 115 19.74 21.52 -0.78
CA ALA A 115 19.63 22.63 -1.70
C ALA A 115 19.78 22.18 -3.16
N PHE A 116 18.84 22.61 -4.00
CA PHE A 116 18.87 22.42 -5.45
C PHE A 116 19.06 23.77 -6.17
N THR A 117 20.03 23.83 -7.08
CA THR A 117 20.15 24.92 -8.06
C THR A 117 19.53 24.46 -9.37
N GLY A 118 18.28 24.85 -9.62
CA GLY A 118 17.47 24.26 -10.69
C GLY A 118 17.04 22.84 -10.32
N SER A 119 17.37 21.86 -11.17
CA SER A 119 17.09 20.43 -10.95
C SER A 119 18.19 19.70 -10.18
N ARG A 120 19.37 20.30 -10.01
CA ARG A 120 20.56 19.60 -9.49
C ARG A 120 20.93 20.05 -8.09
N SER A 121 21.24 19.09 -7.22
CA SER A 121 21.70 19.35 -5.87
C SER A 121 23.17 19.79 -5.84
N GLU A 122 23.60 20.27 -4.68
CA GLU A 122 25.02 20.31 -4.35
C GLU A 122 25.63 18.90 -4.25
N THR A 123 26.95 18.82 -4.08
CA THR A 123 27.64 17.55 -3.89
C THR A 123 27.21 16.88 -2.59
N LEU A 124 26.88 15.59 -2.66
CA LEU A 124 26.50 14.79 -1.51
C LEU A 124 27.69 14.54 -0.58
N VAL A 125 27.45 14.65 0.72
CA VAL A 125 28.44 14.39 1.76
C VAL A 125 28.12 13.06 2.43
N PHE A 126 29.01 12.09 2.26
CA PHE A 126 28.85 10.74 2.78
C PHE A 126 29.52 10.59 4.15
N SER A 127 28.98 9.68 4.95
CA SER A 127 29.66 9.18 6.14
C SER A 127 30.97 8.45 5.79
N GLU A 128 31.80 8.15 6.81
CA GLU A 128 33.00 7.33 6.64
C GLU A 128 32.67 5.94 6.09
N ALA A 129 31.49 5.40 6.40
CA ALA A 129 31.00 4.13 5.89
C ALA A 129 30.65 4.16 4.39
N GLY A 130 30.65 5.35 3.76
CA GLY A 130 30.31 5.50 2.34
C GLY A 130 28.80 5.42 2.07
N GLN A 131 27.98 5.60 3.09
CA GLN A 131 26.53 5.61 2.98
C GLN A 131 25.97 6.97 3.40
N LEU A 132 24.88 7.38 2.76
CA LEU A 132 24.08 8.55 3.10
C LEU A 132 22.60 8.17 3.05
N THR A 133 21.88 8.38 4.15
CA THR A 133 20.41 8.23 4.17
C THR A 133 19.77 9.58 3.90
N LEU A 134 18.80 9.58 3.00
CA LEU A 134 17.99 10.71 2.59
C LEU A 134 16.51 10.35 2.75
N TRP A 135 15.66 11.37 2.75
CA TRP A 135 14.22 11.24 2.85
C TRP A 135 13.56 12.03 1.73
N VAL A 136 12.77 11.36 0.92
CA VAL A 136 12.15 11.94 -0.28
C VAL A 136 10.69 12.22 -0.01
N GLU A 137 10.24 13.39 -0.42
CA GLU A 137 8.87 13.89 -0.21
C GLU A 137 8.30 14.39 -1.55
N TRP A 138 7.01 14.14 -1.80
CA TRP A 138 6.31 14.65 -2.96
C TRP A 138 5.29 15.74 -2.57
N ASN A 139 5.63 16.98 -2.90
CA ASN A 139 4.79 18.16 -2.66
C ASN A 139 3.93 18.56 -3.88
N GLY A 140 3.83 17.67 -4.87
CA GLY A 140 3.09 17.90 -6.11
C GLY A 140 1.69 17.32 -6.07
N THR A 141 1.09 17.09 -7.23
CA THR A 141 -0.23 16.46 -7.35
C THR A 141 -0.10 15.02 -7.83
N ALA A 142 -1.03 14.13 -7.48
CA ALA A 142 -1.15 12.80 -8.08
C ALA A 142 -2.18 12.77 -9.24
N PRO A 143 -2.08 11.81 -10.20
CA PRO A 143 -0.98 10.86 -10.37
C PRO A 143 0.30 11.56 -10.85
N ALA A 144 1.45 11.08 -10.40
CA ALA A 144 2.76 11.60 -10.81
C ALA A 144 3.83 10.51 -10.75
N PHE A 145 4.86 10.67 -11.59
CA PHE A 145 6.00 9.76 -11.68
C PHE A 145 7.32 10.55 -11.56
N PRO A 146 7.60 11.21 -10.43
CA PRO A 146 8.81 12.01 -10.30
C PRO A 146 10.03 11.08 -10.24
N VAL A 147 11.12 11.58 -10.79
CA VAL A 147 12.37 10.84 -10.96
C VAL A 147 13.47 11.52 -10.18
N LEU A 148 14.26 10.73 -9.46
CA LEU A 148 15.49 11.17 -8.81
C LEU A 148 16.66 10.37 -9.39
N SER A 149 17.64 11.07 -9.95
CA SER A 149 18.83 10.48 -10.56
C SER A 149 20.07 10.78 -9.73
N LEU A 150 20.94 9.78 -9.57
CA LEU A 150 22.28 9.94 -9.00
C LEU A 150 23.26 10.25 -10.12
N LEU A 151 23.98 11.37 -10.01
CA LEU A 151 24.88 11.88 -11.04
C LEU A 151 26.33 11.95 -10.56
N THR A 152 27.27 11.66 -11.46
CA THR A 152 28.68 12.04 -11.30
C THR A 152 28.89 13.56 -11.51
N PRO A 153 30.08 14.13 -11.21
CA PRO A 153 30.36 15.55 -11.45
C PRO A 153 30.21 15.93 -12.93
N ALA A 154 30.54 15.00 -13.83
CA ALA A 154 30.40 15.14 -15.28
C ALA A 154 28.95 15.00 -15.79
N ALA A 155 27.96 14.94 -14.89
CA ALA A 155 26.53 14.76 -15.20
C ALA A 155 26.20 13.44 -15.93
N VAL A 156 27.03 12.41 -15.71
CA VAL A 156 26.67 11.05 -16.11
C VAL A 156 25.75 10.47 -15.05
N VAL A 157 24.59 9.96 -15.48
CA VAL A 157 23.65 9.23 -14.62
C VAL A 157 24.28 7.90 -14.23
N VAL A 158 24.42 7.68 -12.93
CA VAL A 158 24.86 6.43 -12.32
C VAL A 158 23.68 5.52 -12.12
N ASP A 159 22.60 6.08 -11.56
CA ASP A 159 21.44 5.33 -11.10
C ASP A 159 20.21 6.25 -11.03
N ARG A 160 19.02 5.67 -10.95
CA ARG A 160 17.74 6.38 -10.97
C ARG A 160 16.66 5.61 -10.20
N VAL A 161 15.87 6.39 -9.48
CA VAL A 161 14.62 5.94 -8.88
C VAL A 161 13.46 6.68 -9.53
N VAL A 162 12.41 5.94 -9.91
CA VAL A 162 11.12 6.46 -10.37
C VAL A 162 10.10 6.20 -9.28
N PHE A 163 9.60 7.26 -8.66
CA PHE A 163 8.53 7.14 -7.67
C PHE A 163 7.17 7.13 -8.37
N HIS A 164 6.15 6.56 -7.73
CA HIS A 164 4.76 6.70 -8.15
C HIS A 164 3.91 7.28 -7.03
N ALA A 165 3.21 8.39 -7.30
CA ALA A 165 2.33 8.97 -6.30
C ALA A 165 1.08 8.10 -6.15
N PHE A 166 0.80 7.61 -4.93
CA PHE A 166 -0.36 6.76 -4.68
C PHE A 166 -1.66 7.46 -5.04
N THR A 167 -2.55 6.71 -5.69
CA THR A 167 -3.92 7.15 -5.96
C THR A 167 -4.97 6.27 -5.28
N SER A 168 -4.50 5.20 -4.64
CA SER A 168 -5.32 4.27 -3.88
C SER A 168 -4.80 4.03 -2.46
N LEU A 169 -5.69 3.50 -1.63
CA LEU A 169 -5.36 2.97 -0.31
C LEU A 169 -5.98 1.58 -0.15
N VAL A 170 -5.16 0.61 0.23
CA VAL A 170 -5.59 -0.73 0.62
C VAL A 170 -5.74 -0.76 2.14
N VAL A 171 -6.85 -1.30 2.64
CA VAL A 171 -7.14 -1.43 4.07
C VAL A 171 -7.37 -2.89 4.40
N ALA A 172 -6.65 -3.39 5.40
CA ALA A 172 -6.73 -4.76 5.88
C ALA A 172 -7.12 -4.77 7.37
N LEU A 173 -8.25 -5.39 7.69
CA LEU A 173 -8.79 -5.50 9.05
C LEU A 173 -8.75 -6.97 9.51
N GLY A 174 -8.01 -7.23 10.59
CA GLY A 174 -7.91 -8.57 11.18
C GLY A 174 -9.21 -9.02 11.84
N GLY A 175 -9.22 -10.26 12.32
CA GLY A 175 -10.31 -10.78 13.15
C GLY A 175 -10.16 -10.42 14.62
N GLU A 176 -11.08 -10.93 15.44
CA GLU A 176 -11.05 -10.70 16.89
C GLU A 176 -9.69 -11.09 17.49
N ASN A 177 -9.09 -10.20 18.29
CA ASN A 177 -7.79 -10.38 18.93
C ASN A 177 -6.61 -10.53 17.95
N GLN A 178 -6.79 -10.28 16.66
CA GLN A 178 -5.69 -10.19 15.71
C GLN A 178 -5.27 -8.73 15.58
N VAL A 179 -4.02 -8.45 15.94
CA VAL A 179 -3.40 -7.12 15.75
C VAL A 179 -2.27 -7.20 14.74
N PRO A 180 -2.05 -6.16 13.91
CA PRO A 180 -0.87 -6.11 13.06
C PRO A 180 0.40 -6.17 13.91
N GLN A 181 1.37 -6.99 13.52
CA GLN A 181 2.62 -7.15 14.26
C GLN A 181 3.80 -7.52 13.36
N LEU A 182 5.02 -7.27 13.86
CA LEU A 182 6.27 -7.54 13.16
C LEU A 182 7.19 -8.41 14.05
N PRO A 183 7.55 -9.64 13.64
CA PRO A 183 7.12 -10.32 12.42
C PRO A 183 5.63 -10.70 12.46
N VAL A 184 5.02 -10.78 11.27
CA VAL A 184 3.64 -11.25 11.09
C VAL A 184 3.54 -12.70 11.53
N LEU A 185 2.46 -13.06 12.25
CA LEU A 185 2.23 -14.45 12.65
C LEU A 185 1.81 -15.28 11.44
N PRO A 186 2.25 -16.55 11.36
CA PRO A 186 1.77 -17.47 10.33
C PRO A 186 0.28 -17.75 10.38
N THR A 187 -0.39 -17.45 11.49
CA THR A 187 -1.82 -17.69 11.75
C THR A 187 -2.66 -16.40 11.70
N THR A 188 -2.14 -15.37 11.04
CA THR A 188 -2.85 -14.11 10.79
C THR A 188 -2.78 -13.83 9.30
N GLY A 189 -3.36 -14.73 8.51
CA GLY A 189 -3.28 -14.72 7.06
C GLY A 189 -3.74 -13.41 6.41
N THR A 190 -4.71 -12.72 7.01
CA THR A 190 -5.13 -11.37 6.60
C THR A 190 -3.97 -10.36 6.59
N TYR A 191 -3.13 -10.36 7.64
CA TYR A 191 -1.97 -9.47 7.72
C TYR A 191 -0.76 -9.96 6.92
N ARG A 192 -0.68 -11.27 6.63
CA ARG A 192 0.28 -11.79 5.66
C ARG A 192 -0.02 -11.24 4.27
N LEU A 193 -1.27 -11.32 3.82
CA LEU A 193 -1.70 -10.73 2.55
C LEU A 193 -1.45 -9.22 2.51
N ALA A 194 -1.74 -8.49 3.60
CA ALA A 194 -1.43 -7.06 3.69
C ALA A 194 0.08 -6.78 3.51
N THR A 195 0.92 -7.61 4.11
CA THR A 195 2.39 -7.50 3.99
C THR A 195 2.88 -7.82 2.58
N ASP A 196 2.29 -8.81 1.92
CA ASP A 196 2.62 -9.14 0.54
C ASP A 196 2.24 -7.99 -0.41
N LEU A 197 1.04 -7.41 -0.24
CA LEU A 197 0.62 -6.22 -0.99
C LEU A 197 1.55 -5.02 -0.74
N TYR A 198 1.95 -4.77 0.50
CA TYR A 198 2.93 -3.73 0.83
C TYR A 198 4.28 -3.97 0.13
N GLY A 199 4.78 -5.21 0.15
CA GLY A 199 6.00 -5.60 -0.56
C GLY A 199 5.90 -5.40 -2.08
N LEU A 200 4.70 -5.58 -2.65
CA LEU A 200 4.39 -5.34 -4.06
C LEU A 200 4.22 -3.85 -4.42
N GLY A 201 4.36 -2.93 -3.47
CA GLY A 201 4.34 -1.48 -3.70
C GLY A 201 2.97 -0.83 -3.61
N TRP A 202 2.02 -1.43 -2.89
CA TRP A 202 0.74 -0.81 -2.54
C TRP A 202 0.85 0.06 -1.30
N ASP A 203 0.04 1.12 -1.19
CA ASP A 203 -0.17 1.82 0.08
C ASP A 203 -1.16 1.02 0.93
N VAL A 204 -0.68 0.42 2.02
CA VAL A 204 -1.45 -0.55 2.81
C VAL A 204 -1.61 -0.08 4.24
N LEU A 205 -2.85 0.03 4.70
CA LEU A 205 -3.23 0.27 6.07
C LEU A 205 -3.69 -1.04 6.72
N ALA A 206 -2.80 -1.70 7.47
CA ALA A 206 -3.15 -2.86 8.30
C ALA A 206 -3.50 -2.39 9.72
N ARG A 207 -4.71 -2.69 10.18
CA ARG A 207 -5.25 -2.21 11.46
C ARG A 207 -6.02 -3.29 12.20
N ASP A 208 -6.09 -3.13 13.52
CA ASP A 208 -7.02 -3.89 14.36
C ASP A 208 -8.46 -3.51 13.97
N GLU A 209 -9.36 -4.46 13.98
CA GLU A 209 -10.77 -4.20 13.69
C GLU A 209 -11.41 -3.32 14.77
N ASP A 210 -10.93 -3.38 16.02
CA ASP A 210 -11.39 -2.54 17.14
C ASP A 210 -11.13 -1.04 16.91
N GLU A 211 -10.25 -0.69 15.96
CA GLU A 211 -10.03 0.68 15.51
C GLU A 211 -11.15 1.21 14.59
N VAL A 212 -12.13 0.35 14.25
CA VAL A 212 -13.38 0.69 13.59
C VAL A 212 -14.53 0.43 14.57
N SER A 213 -15.07 1.51 15.12
CA SER A 213 -16.30 1.43 15.91
C SER A 213 -17.47 0.92 15.06
N ARG A 214 -18.46 0.31 15.70
CA ARG A 214 -19.73 -0.21 15.14
C ARG A 214 -20.56 0.74 14.25
N ASN A 215 -20.24 2.03 14.25
CA ASN A 215 -20.86 3.03 13.38
C ASN A 215 -19.98 3.40 12.17
N GLY A 216 -18.88 2.67 11.98
CA GLY A 216 -17.81 2.87 11.01
C GLY A 216 -16.86 4.03 11.28
N SER A 217 -16.90 4.67 12.46
CA SER A 217 -15.92 5.71 12.83
C SER A 217 -14.73 5.15 13.57
N GLY A 218 -13.63 5.89 13.66
CA GLY A 218 -12.43 5.47 14.39
C GLY A 218 -11.18 5.84 13.60
N ALA A 219 -10.02 5.38 14.07
CA ALA A 219 -8.73 5.75 13.50
C ALA A 219 -8.61 5.36 12.02
N VAL A 220 -9.16 4.21 11.63
CA VAL A 220 -9.16 3.76 10.22
C VAL A 220 -9.98 4.69 9.33
N TYR A 221 -11.16 5.11 9.79
CA TYR A 221 -12.01 6.06 9.06
C TYR A 221 -11.34 7.42 8.93
N ASP A 222 -10.77 7.93 10.03
CA ASP A 222 -10.11 9.23 10.05
C ASP A 222 -8.91 9.25 9.09
N GLU A 223 -8.13 8.16 9.04
CA GLU A 223 -7.01 8.01 8.12
C GLU A 223 -7.45 7.94 6.65
N ILE A 224 -8.51 7.19 6.32
CA ILE A 224 -9.06 7.17 4.95
C ILE A 224 -9.53 8.57 4.54
N VAL A 225 -10.21 9.30 5.45
CA VAL A 225 -10.67 10.66 5.16
C VAL A 225 -9.49 11.61 4.96
N ASN A 226 -8.43 11.50 5.77
CA ASN A 226 -7.19 12.23 5.61
C ASN A 226 -6.57 11.95 4.23
N ALA A 227 -6.40 10.67 3.87
CA ALA A 227 -5.83 10.24 2.61
C ALA A 227 -6.61 10.79 1.39
N ILE A 228 -7.94 10.77 1.43
CA ILE A 228 -8.78 11.28 0.34
C ILE A 228 -8.66 12.81 0.21
N ARG A 229 -8.67 13.53 1.33
CA ARG A 229 -8.67 15.00 1.32
C ARG A 229 -7.31 15.60 1.01
N ASN A 230 -6.27 14.99 1.55
CA ASN A 230 -4.95 15.60 1.62
C ASN A 230 -3.95 14.91 0.69
N ARG A 231 -4.11 13.61 0.43
CA ARG A 231 -3.11 12.80 -0.29
C ARG A 231 -3.60 12.28 -1.65
N SER A 232 -4.66 12.90 -2.19
CA SER A 232 -5.24 12.59 -3.51
C SER A 232 -5.71 11.13 -3.70
N VAL A 233 -5.98 10.40 -2.61
CA VAL A 233 -6.52 9.04 -2.71
C VAL A 233 -7.95 9.09 -3.27
N GLY A 234 -8.15 8.47 -4.43
CA GLY A 234 -9.44 8.40 -5.11
C GLY A 234 -10.04 7.00 -5.13
N GLU A 235 -9.25 5.96 -4.91
CA GLU A 235 -9.68 4.56 -4.98
C GLU A 235 -9.40 3.83 -3.66
N LEU A 236 -10.37 3.06 -3.16
CA LEU A 236 -10.23 2.26 -1.94
C LEU A 236 -10.41 0.78 -2.23
N ALA A 237 -9.57 -0.03 -1.60
CA ALA A 237 -9.71 -1.49 -1.49
C ALA A 237 -9.75 -1.88 -0.02
N ILE A 238 -10.82 -2.52 0.45
CA ILE A 238 -11.00 -2.82 1.88
C ILE A 238 -11.34 -4.29 2.07
N PHE A 239 -10.54 -5.05 2.81
CA PHE A 239 -10.86 -6.43 3.14
C PHE A 239 -10.71 -6.70 4.62
N GLY A 240 -11.51 -7.63 5.13
CA GLY A 240 -11.47 -8.01 6.52
C GLY A 240 -11.88 -9.44 6.79
N TYR A 241 -11.31 -9.98 7.86
CA TYR A 241 -11.54 -11.34 8.33
C TYR A 241 -12.37 -11.33 9.61
N SER A 242 -13.31 -12.26 9.78
CA SER A 242 -14.11 -12.39 11.00
C SER A 242 -14.81 -11.06 11.36
N HIS A 243 -14.66 -10.52 12.57
CA HIS A 243 -15.17 -9.20 12.97
C HIS A 243 -14.62 -8.06 12.09
N GLY A 244 -13.41 -8.19 11.55
CA GLY A 244 -12.87 -7.28 10.53
C GLY A 244 -13.71 -7.20 9.25
N GLY A 245 -14.44 -8.27 8.93
CA GLY A 245 -15.45 -8.26 7.87
C GLY A 245 -16.67 -7.40 8.21
N GLY A 246 -17.20 -7.51 9.43
CA GLY A 246 -18.23 -6.60 9.94
C GLY A 246 -17.76 -5.14 9.98
N SER A 247 -16.54 -4.91 10.47
CA SER A 247 -15.89 -3.60 10.45
C SER A 247 -15.72 -3.05 9.03
N THR A 248 -15.45 -3.92 8.05
CA THR A 248 -15.42 -3.54 6.62
C THR A 248 -16.78 -3.03 6.15
N TYR A 249 -17.89 -3.68 6.53
CA TYR A 249 -19.24 -3.19 6.22
C TYR A 249 -19.50 -1.81 6.81
N ASP A 250 -19.27 -1.67 8.11
CA ASP A 250 -19.60 -0.45 8.86
C ASP A 250 -18.75 0.74 8.40
N LEU A 251 -17.46 0.51 8.17
CA LEU A 251 -16.55 1.50 7.58
C LEU A 251 -17.05 1.97 6.21
N CYS A 252 -17.37 1.04 5.29
CA CYS A 252 -17.90 1.37 3.97
C CYS A 252 -19.22 2.17 4.06
N ARG A 253 -20.13 1.75 4.94
CA ARG A 253 -21.39 2.44 5.19
C ARG A 253 -21.16 3.87 5.68
N ARG A 254 -20.24 4.07 6.62
CA ARG A 254 -19.91 5.39 7.16
C ARG A 254 -19.30 6.30 6.11
N LEU A 255 -18.36 5.81 5.32
CA LEU A 255 -17.77 6.52 4.18
C LEU A 255 -18.84 6.99 3.19
N VAL A 256 -19.80 6.13 2.87
CA VAL A 256 -20.91 6.47 1.95
C VAL A 256 -21.84 7.52 2.55
N VAL A 257 -22.23 7.38 3.83
CA VAL A 257 -23.12 8.35 4.51
C VAL A 257 -22.47 9.74 4.56
N ASN A 258 -21.16 9.81 4.79
CA ASN A 258 -20.42 11.06 4.92
C ASN A 258 -19.80 11.55 3.61
N ARG A 259 -20.05 10.89 2.47
CA ARG A 259 -19.37 11.11 1.19
C ARG A 259 -19.30 12.58 0.78
N LEU A 260 -20.39 13.34 0.96
CA LEU A 260 -20.44 14.77 0.63
C LEU A 260 -19.44 15.62 1.41
N GLY A 261 -19.11 15.23 2.64
CA GLY A 261 -18.13 15.93 3.46
C GLY A 261 -16.70 15.47 3.21
N ILE A 262 -16.49 14.26 2.68
CA ILE A 262 -15.15 13.67 2.53
C ILE A 262 -14.49 14.17 1.24
N GLY A 263 -15.16 14.01 0.10
CA GLY A 263 -14.59 14.27 -1.21
C GLY A 263 -15.04 13.25 -2.27
N THR A 264 -14.36 13.24 -3.41
CA THR A 264 -14.63 12.27 -4.49
C THR A 264 -13.72 11.07 -4.32
N PHE A 265 -14.30 9.88 -4.16
CA PHE A 265 -13.61 8.60 -4.11
C PHE A 265 -14.51 7.48 -4.62
N SER A 266 -13.96 6.28 -4.85
CA SER A 266 -14.71 5.04 -5.10
C SER A 266 -14.20 3.90 -4.22
N ILE A 267 -15.10 3.02 -3.79
CA ILE A 267 -14.75 1.76 -3.13
C ILE A 267 -14.73 0.70 -4.23
N ASN A 268 -13.57 0.51 -4.86
CA ASN A 268 -13.43 -0.33 -6.05
C ASN A 268 -13.46 -1.82 -5.70
N PHE A 269 -12.88 -2.16 -4.56
CA PHE A 269 -12.76 -3.53 -4.10
C PHE A 269 -13.15 -3.63 -2.63
N THR A 270 -13.96 -4.64 -2.32
CA THR A 270 -14.08 -5.12 -0.95
C THR A 270 -13.96 -6.63 -0.90
N ALA A 271 -13.52 -7.19 0.23
CA ALA A 271 -13.64 -8.63 0.45
C ALA A 271 -13.94 -8.99 1.90
N TYR A 272 -14.74 -10.03 2.07
CA TYR A 272 -14.94 -10.71 3.35
C TYR A 272 -14.22 -12.04 3.35
N ILE A 273 -13.57 -12.32 4.48
CA ILE A 273 -13.01 -13.63 4.81
C ILE A 273 -13.74 -14.09 6.07
N ASP A 274 -14.65 -15.04 5.92
CA ASP A 274 -15.49 -15.59 6.99
C ASP A 274 -16.09 -14.53 7.94
N ALA A 275 -16.70 -13.51 7.34
CA ALA A 275 -17.09 -12.31 8.06
C ALA A 275 -18.25 -12.53 9.03
N ILE A 276 -18.11 -11.97 10.23
CA ILE A 276 -19.17 -11.84 11.23
C ILE A 276 -19.42 -10.36 11.51
N GLU A 277 -20.64 -10.03 11.93
CA GLU A 277 -21.01 -8.66 12.28
C GLU A 277 -20.13 -8.15 13.44
N ASN A 278 -19.92 -6.83 13.52
CA ASN A 278 -19.20 -6.19 14.61
C ASN A 278 -20.09 -5.11 15.26
N ASP A 279 -21.20 -5.52 15.88
CA ASP A 279 -22.24 -4.63 16.41
C ASP A 279 -22.55 -4.82 17.92
N SER A 280 -21.93 -5.81 18.56
CA SER A 280 -22.03 -6.12 19.98
C SER A 280 -20.67 -6.52 20.57
N SER A 281 -20.65 -6.97 21.83
CA SER A 281 -19.42 -7.47 22.48
C SER A 281 -19.33 -9.00 22.43
N ILE A 282 -20.33 -9.64 21.83
CA ILE A 282 -20.44 -11.08 21.63
C ILE A 282 -21.14 -11.24 20.28
N ASP A 283 -20.41 -11.04 19.19
CA ASP A 283 -20.95 -11.23 17.85
C ASP A 283 -20.60 -12.61 17.34
N ILE A 284 -21.65 -13.37 17.10
CA ILE A 284 -21.60 -14.69 16.47
C ILE A 284 -22.47 -14.73 15.21
N GLN A 285 -22.95 -13.56 14.79
CA GLN A 285 -23.86 -13.44 13.66
C GLN A 285 -23.04 -13.26 12.38
N MET A 286 -23.36 -14.04 11.36
CA MET A 286 -22.78 -13.92 10.03
C MET A 286 -23.02 -12.50 9.48
N GLU A 287 -21.99 -11.89 8.90
CA GLU A 287 -22.14 -10.64 8.14
C GLU A 287 -22.69 -10.97 6.75
N LEU A 288 -24.01 -10.80 6.58
CA LEU A 288 -24.71 -11.13 5.32
C LEU A 288 -24.94 -9.90 4.42
N ARG A 289 -24.47 -8.72 4.83
CA ARG A 289 -24.72 -7.45 4.15
C ARG A 289 -23.53 -7.12 3.25
N ARG A 290 -23.81 -6.92 1.96
CA ARG A 290 -22.81 -6.43 1.00
C ARG A 290 -22.40 -4.99 1.33
N PRO A 291 -21.10 -4.63 1.38
CA PRO A 291 -20.68 -3.26 1.59
C PRO A 291 -21.33 -2.30 0.58
N PRO A 292 -21.89 -1.16 1.04
CA PRO A 292 -22.63 -0.27 0.16
C PRO A 292 -21.71 0.39 -0.87
N THR A 293 -22.21 0.55 -2.09
CA THR A 293 -21.53 1.22 -3.23
C THR A 293 -20.22 0.59 -3.69
N THR A 294 -19.80 -0.55 -3.12
CA THR A 294 -18.63 -1.28 -3.61
C THR A 294 -18.86 -1.76 -5.04
N VAL A 295 -17.87 -1.56 -5.90
CA VAL A 295 -17.91 -1.98 -7.31
C VAL A 295 -17.78 -3.50 -7.40
N PHE A 296 -16.80 -4.07 -6.70
CA PHE A 296 -16.58 -5.52 -6.59
C PHE A 296 -16.55 -5.95 -5.12
N HIS A 297 -17.21 -7.06 -4.81
CA HIS A 297 -17.17 -7.63 -3.47
C HIS A 297 -16.87 -9.12 -3.54
N GLY A 298 -15.68 -9.52 -3.10
CA GLY A 298 -15.36 -10.93 -2.88
C GLY A 298 -15.93 -11.41 -1.55
N ASN A 299 -16.61 -12.54 -1.52
CA ASN A 299 -17.07 -13.13 -0.28
C ASN A 299 -16.57 -14.57 -0.19
N TYR A 300 -15.67 -14.85 0.74
CA TYR A 300 -15.08 -16.17 0.99
C TYR A 300 -15.49 -16.60 2.38
N TYR A 301 -16.30 -17.66 2.50
CA TYR A 301 -16.88 -18.08 3.78
C TYR A 301 -16.78 -19.59 3.92
N GLN A 302 -16.92 -20.11 5.14
CA GLN A 302 -17.18 -21.53 5.40
C GLN A 302 -18.62 -21.73 5.86
N SER A 303 -19.13 -22.97 5.76
CA SER A 303 -20.44 -23.33 6.29
C SER A 303 -20.29 -23.90 7.68
N GLY A 304 -20.88 -23.23 8.67
CA GLY A 304 -20.66 -23.52 10.07
C GLY A 304 -20.71 -24.97 10.53
N SER A 305 -19.85 -25.27 11.49
CA SER A 305 -19.79 -26.55 12.18
C SER A 305 -19.90 -26.34 13.69
N PHE A 306 -20.10 -27.40 14.49
CA PHE A 306 -20.02 -27.23 15.96
C PHE A 306 -18.58 -26.91 16.44
N ARG A 307 -17.56 -27.02 15.56
CA ARG A 307 -16.14 -26.96 15.94
C ARG A 307 -15.58 -25.54 16.01
N ASP A 308 -16.18 -24.59 15.32
CA ASP A 308 -15.81 -23.17 15.26
C ASP A 308 -16.53 -22.33 16.34
N GLY A 309 -17.47 -22.92 17.08
CA GLY A 309 -18.24 -22.20 18.09
C GLY A 309 -19.38 -21.35 17.51
N PHE A 310 -19.84 -21.66 16.29
CA PHE A 310 -20.83 -20.91 15.52
C PHE A 310 -20.32 -19.55 15.02
N LEU A 311 -19.01 -19.33 15.03
CA LEU A 311 -18.38 -18.17 14.41
C LEU A 311 -18.20 -18.49 12.94
N ASP A 312 -19.15 -18.08 12.12
CA ASP A 312 -19.16 -18.43 10.71
C ASP A 312 -19.50 -17.23 9.86
N GLY A 313 -18.86 -17.14 8.70
CA GLY A 313 -19.33 -16.33 7.62
C GLY A 313 -20.57 -16.93 6.96
N GLY A 314 -21.07 -16.24 5.93
CA GLY A 314 -22.20 -16.75 5.19
C GLY A 314 -22.29 -16.19 3.77
N PRO A 315 -23.25 -16.71 2.97
CA PRO A 315 -23.45 -16.26 1.61
C PRO A 315 -24.00 -14.82 1.57
N VAL A 316 -23.21 -13.89 1.03
CA VAL A 316 -23.60 -12.49 0.83
C VAL A 316 -24.12 -12.30 -0.60
N LEU A 317 -25.40 -11.97 -0.77
CA LEU A 317 -25.99 -11.79 -2.11
C LEU A 317 -25.32 -10.67 -2.93
N GLY A 318 -25.08 -10.93 -4.21
CA GLY A 318 -24.44 -9.97 -5.12
C GLY A 318 -22.92 -9.88 -4.96
N SER A 319 -22.32 -10.93 -4.40
CA SER A 319 -20.86 -11.06 -4.21
C SER A 319 -20.27 -12.02 -5.24
N ASP A 320 -18.96 -11.91 -5.40
CA ASP A 320 -18.16 -12.75 -6.27
C ASP A 320 -17.46 -13.86 -5.46
N PRO A 321 -17.38 -15.09 -6.02
CA PRO A 321 -18.08 -15.53 -7.24
C PRO A 321 -19.61 -15.52 -7.08
N PRO A 322 -20.37 -15.20 -8.15
CA PRO A 322 -21.82 -15.09 -8.05
C PRO A 322 -22.50 -16.44 -7.83
N PRO A 323 -23.69 -16.46 -7.20
CA PRO A 323 -24.48 -15.28 -6.82
C PRO A 323 -24.15 -14.71 -5.43
N SER A 324 -23.39 -15.43 -4.61
CA SER A 324 -23.32 -15.15 -3.17
C SER A 324 -21.94 -15.35 -2.51
N GLY A 325 -20.88 -15.43 -3.31
CA GLY A 325 -19.54 -15.75 -2.83
C GLY A 325 -19.18 -17.24 -2.94
N LEU A 326 -17.99 -17.56 -2.47
CA LEU A 326 -17.38 -18.88 -2.46
C LEU A 326 -17.46 -19.48 -1.05
N ASN A 327 -18.15 -20.61 -0.92
CA ASN A 327 -17.93 -21.49 0.23
C ASN A 327 -16.58 -22.19 0.03
N VAL A 328 -15.59 -21.91 0.87
CA VAL A 328 -14.24 -22.43 0.71
C VAL A 328 -14.16 -23.93 0.97
N GLU A 329 -15.08 -24.48 1.76
CA GLU A 329 -15.13 -25.92 2.06
C GLU A 329 -15.52 -26.75 0.84
N ASP A 330 -16.15 -26.13 -0.17
CA ASP A 330 -16.45 -26.78 -1.45
C ASP A 330 -15.20 -26.89 -2.35
N MET A 331 -14.08 -26.27 -1.94
CA MET A 331 -12.82 -26.27 -2.68
C MET A 331 -11.85 -27.28 -2.09
N ALA A 332 -11.13 -28.00 -2.95
CA ALA A 332 -10.13 -28.98 -2.50
C ALA A 332 -9.02 -28.37 -1.62
N TRP A 333 -8.70 -27.08 -1.81
CA TRP A 333 -7.72 -26.38 -0.97
C TRP A 333 -8.30 -25.87 0.35
N GLY A 334 -9.63 -25.75 0.47
CA GLY A 334 -10.32 -25.28 1.68
C GLY A 334 -10.97 -26.41 2.48
N GLU A 335 -10.72 -27.67 2.13
CA GLU A 335 -11.22 -28.83 2.88
C GLU A 335 -10.75 -28.75 4.34
N GLY A 336 -11.69 -28.71 5.28
CA GLY A 336 -11.41 -28.61 6.70
C GLY A 336 -10.97 -27.22 7.17
N ALA A 337 -11.18 -26.19 6.34
CA ALA A 337 -11.15 -24.81 6.80
C ALA A 337 -12.08 -24.65 8.02
N THR A 338 -11.66 -23.80 8.94
CA THR A 338 -12.45 -23.38 10.09
C THR A 338 -12.41 -21.86 10.15
N HIS A 339 -13.26 -21.26 10.96
CA HIS A 339 -13.20 -19.82 11.24
C HIS A 339 -11.77 -19.38 11.50
N TRP A 340 -11.04 -20.10 12.36
CA TRP A 340 -9.70 -19.76 12.82
C TRP A 340 -8.56 -19.94 11.81
N THR A 341 -8.84 -20.56 10.66
CA THR A 341 -7.77 -20.96 9.71
C THR A 341 -8.07 -20.57 8.27
N ILE A 342 -9.29 -20.12 7.97
CA ILE A 342 -9.72 -19.79 6.62
C ILE A 342 -8.88 -18.67 5.99
N ASP A 343 -8.45 -17.68 6.78
CA ASP A 343 -7.64 -16.59 6.25
C ASP A 343 -6.19 -16.99 5.98
N ASP A 344 -5.71 -18.10 6.53
CA ASP A 344 -4.34 -18.62 6.37
C ASP A 344 -4.11 -19.37 5.05
N PHE A 345 -5.15 -19.66 4.26
CA PHE A 345 -4.99 -20.39 3.01
C PHE A 345 -4.40 -19.51 1.90
N ASP A 346 -3.21 -19.87 1.39
CA ASP A 346 -2.53 -19.18 0.28
C ASP A 346 -3.43 -19.03 -0.96
N ALA A 347 -4.23 -20.05 -1.26
CA ALA A 347 -5.14 -20.04 -2.40
C ALA A 347 -6.23 -18.95 -2.26
N MET A 348 -6.78 -18.78 -1.06
CA MET A 348 -7.75 -17.72 -0.78
C MET A 348 -7.09 -16.34 -0.87
N GLN A 349 -5.91 -16.18 -0.28
CA GLN A 349 -5.16 -14.91 -0.35
C GLN A 349 -4.84 -14.54 -1.80
N GLY A 350 -4.45 -15.51 -2.62
CA GLY A 350 -4.20 -15.31 -4.05
C GLY A 350 -5.44 -14.86 -4.82
N LEU A 351 -6.64 -15.34 -4.46
CA LEU A 351 -7.90 -14.89 -5.08
C LEU A 351 -8.20 -13.41 -4.74
N ILE A 352 -8.02 -13.03 -3.47
CA ILE A 352 -8.22 -11.65 -3.01
C ILE A 352 -7.20 -10.72 -3.68
N GLN A 353 -5.92 -11.08 -3.64
CA GLN A 353 -4.86 -10.30 -4.26
C GLN A 353 -5.11 -10.09 -5.75
N ALA A 354 -5.42 -11.15 -6.51
CA ALA A 354 -5.65 -11.04 -7.95
C ALA A 354 -6.86 -10.15 -8.27
N ALA A 355 -7.96 -10.29 -7.52
CA ALA A 355 -9.15 -9.47 -7.72
C ALA A 355 -8.93 -8.00 -7.34
N LEU A 356 -8.15 -7.73 -6.29
CA LEU A 356 -7.75 -6.37 -5.92
C LEU A 356 -6.90 -5.72 -7.02
N GLN A 357 -5.89 -6.45 -7.52
CA GLN A 357 -4.98 -5.96 -8.56
C GLN A 357 -5.68 -5.70 -9.91
N ASP A 358 -6.75 -6.42 -10.23
CA ASP A 358 -7.55 -6.21 -11.44
C ASP A 358 -8.44 -4.94 -11.36
N ARG A 359 -8.78 -4.47 -10.15
CA ARG A 359 -9.87 -3.50 -9.93
C ARG A 359 -9.44 -2.17 -9.35
N THR A 360 -8.29 -2.12 -8.71
CA THR A 360 -7.75 -0.93 -8.08
C THR A 360 -6.47 -0.55 -8.80
N ARG A 361 -6.27 0.74 -9.08
CA ARG A 361 -4.98 1.25 -9.54
C ARG A 361 -4.16 1.66 -8.33
N ARG A 362 -2.83 1.57 -8.43
CA ARG A 362 -1.96 1.93 -7.30
C ARG A 362 -1.98 3.44 -7.04
#